data_AF-A0A844Z9H7-F1
#
_entry.id   AF-A0A844Z9H7-F1
#
_cell.length_a   1.000
_cell.length_b   1.000
_cell.length_c   1.000
_cell.angle_alpha   90.00
_cell.angle_beta   90.00
_cell.angle_gamma   90.00
#
_symmetry.space_group_name_H-M   'P 1'
#
loop_
_entity.id
_entity.type
_entity.pdbx_description
1 polymer ?
#
loop_
_entity_poly.entity_id
_entity_poly.type
_entity_poly.pdbx_seq_one_letter_code
_entity_poly.pdbx_strand_id
1 'polypeptide(L)'
;MAAGNLYPRWLPYSFEELGSPAFFFYPPISFWIAGAFDALGLSTLAAINATALLVLFASGVTMYIWLKGRSQWPMLWAAAYIIAPYHLMDFYVRGALAEFAAFAWLPLIALAIERMPDRRALPLLALSYCGLILTHLPTAMLAGIFLIAPLAIRKLWQDPRALVPLAASGLFAFSLSAFFLLPALTLQDEISSSMLWTSYFSPSTWTFFASGNRLSDPAVYFLGFGLIALSWSAYSFWTVVTVGAALAAMGLVPFIWEIEPLTRAQFPWRLLAIVEFAAITAIATGGKRSRGYGVALVLISCSYLIWGVTSASYLSKELQYDRWVTRYSDAAEYLPKDFDLSLLRNGLKRTPDLRQWEQLSRSETISISEAGTVTFRRAAFPIWKVFNESGKEIAYHGPVIQFQAEPGTYSLQRVYLWQETIGAIITLFSAVGLIISSNFRRRSSLPRT
;
A
#
# COMPACT_ATOMS: atom_id res chain seq x y z
N MET A 1 -9.98 6.27 16.10
CA MET A 1 -9.01 7.18 16.75
C MET A 1 -9.64 8.00 17.88
N ALA A 2 -10.78 8.68 17.68
CA ALA A 2 -11.44 9.46 18.74
C ALA A 2 -11.69 8.66 20.04
N ALA A 3 -12.02 7.36 19.91
CA ALA A 3 -12.19 6.44 21.04
C ALA A 3 -10.86 5.90 21.64
N GLY A 4 -9.71 6.50 21.36
CA GLY A 4 -8.40 6.10 21.91
C GLY A 4 -7.72 4.92 21.20
N ASN A 5 -8.42 4.18 20.34
CA ASN A 5 -7.80 3.13 19.52
C ASN A 5 -7.14 3.74 18.26
N LEU A 6 -5.81 3.88 18.31
CA LEU A 6 -5.00 4.48 17.23
C LEU A 6 -4.65 3.51 16.11
N TYR A 7 -4.59 2.21 16.40
CA TYR A 7 -4.35 1.19 15.39
C TYR A 7 -5.31 0.01 15.60
N PRO A 8 -6.59 0.18 15.21
CA PRO A 8 -7.53 -0.93 15.26
C PRO A 8 -7.02 -2.02 14.32
N ARG A 9 -6.86 -3.24 14.83
CA ARG A 9 -6.49 -4.39 13.99
C ARG A 9 -7.70 -5.11 13.40
N TRP A 10 -8.84 -4.92 14.04
CA TRP A 10 -10.12 -5.52 13.68
C TRP A 10 -11.08 -4.43 13.23
N LEU A 11 -11.77 -4.68 12.12
CA LEU A 11 -12.85 -3.84 11.62
C LEU A 11 -14.18 -4.47 12.06
N PRO A 12 -14.83 -3.97 13.13
CA PRO A 12 -16.01 -4.64 13.71
C PRO A 12 -17.25 -4.57 12.82
N TYR A 13 -17.34 -3.60 11.92
CA TYR A 13 -18.52 -3.37 11.06
C TYR A 13 -18.41 -4.04 9.68
N SER A 14 -17.26 -4.62 9.33
CA SER A 14 -17.09 -5.35 8.07
C SER A 14 -17.96 -6.62 8.06
N PHE A 15 -18.41 -7.02 6.87
CA PHE A 15 -19.17 -8.26 6.66
C PHE A 15 -20.41 -8.37 7.56
N GLU A 16 -21.28 -7.37 7.51
CA GLU A 16 -22.52 -7.32 8.30
C GLU A 16 -22.29 -7.53 9.81
N GLU A 17 -21.26 -6.86 10.33
CA GLU A 17 -20.81 -6.88 11.73
C GLU A 17 -20.14 -8.18 12.21
N LEU A 18 -19.96 -9.19 11.33
CA LEU A 18 -19.10 -10.34 11.65
C LEU A 18 -17.66 -9.90 11.93
N GLY A 19 -17.22 -8.85 11.24
CA GLY A 19 -15.93 -8.21 11.39
C GLY A 19 -14.83 -8.79 10.49
N SER A 20 -13.73 -8.04 10.37
CA SER A 20 -12.63 -8.35 9.43
C SER A 20 -11.26 -8.07 10.05
N PRO A 21 -10.26 -8.93 9.82
CA PRO A 21 -8.86 -8.70 10.20
C PRO A 21 -8.08 -7.85 9.18
N ALA A 22 -8.73 -7.14 8.25
CA ALA A 22 -8.06 -6.44 7.14
C ALA A 22 -6.85 -5.58 7.57
N PHE A 23 -6.93 -4.90 8.73
CA PHE A 23 -5.85 -4.04 9.26
C PHE A 23 -4.68 -4.80 9.90
N PHE A 24 -4.68 -6.14 9.87
CA PHE A 24 -3.46 -6.94 10.02
C PHE A 24 -2.64 -7.01 8.73
N PHE A 25 -3.27 -6.89 7.56
CA PHE A 25 -2.66 -7.17 6.26
C PHE A 25 -2.52 -5.93 5.38
N TYR A 26 -3.34 -4.91 5.63
CA TYR A 26 -3.31 -3.65 4.88
C TYR A 26 -2.45 -2.60 5.61
N PRO A 27 -1.50 -1.92 4.92
CA PRO A 27 -0.63 -0.93 5.55
C PRO A 27 -1.37 0.28 6.15
N PRO A 28 -0.94 0.82 7.30
CA PRO A 28 -1.79 1.69 8.11
C PRO A 28 -1.75 3.19 7.77
N ILE A 29 -0.71 3.73 7.12
CA ILE A 29 -0.47 5.18 7.07
C ILE A 29 -1.65 5.96 6.50
N SER A 30 -2.21 5.52 5.37
CA SER A 30 -3.33 6.20 4.71
C SER A 30 -4.58 6.23 5.60
N PHE A 31 -4.85 5.14 6.33
CA PHE A 31 -5.97 5.06 7.28
C PHE A 31 -5.71 5.84 8.55
N TRP A 32 -4.44 5.96 8.98
CA TRP A 32 -4.10 6.79 10.12
C TRP A 32 -4.34 8.27 9.85
N ILE A 33 -3.98 8.75 8.65
CA ILE A 33 -4.25 10.13 8.25
C ILE A 33 -5.77 10.35 8.14
N ALA A 34 -6.50 9.46 7.47
CA ALA A 34 -7.95 9.58 7.35
C ALA A 34 -8.64 9.49 8.71
N GLY A 35 -8.27 8.54 9.55
CA GLY A 35 -8.80 8.38 10.90
C GLY A 35 -8.48 9.56 11.83
N ALA A 36 -7.38 10.27 11.61
CA ALA A 36 -7.06 11.50 12.33
C ALA A 36 -7.98 12.65 11.90
N PHE A 37 -8.22 12.82 10.60
CA PHE A 37 -9.18 13.81 10.09
C PHE A 37 -10.61 13.53 10.54
N ASP A 38 -11.04 12.26 10.53
CA ASP A 38 -12.34 11.82 11.05
C ASP A 38 -12.45 12.14 12.55
N ALA A 39 -11.42 11.83 13.33
CA ALA A 39 -11.37 12.18 14.76
C ALA A 39 -11.39 13.68 15.05
N LEU A 40 -11.03 14.54 14.08
CA LEU A 40 -11.16 16.00 14.16
C LEU A 40 -12.56 16.50 13.77
N GLY A 41 -13.50 15.60 13.44
CA GLY A 41 -14.90 15.92 13.15
C GLY A 41 -15.25 16.00 11.67
N LEU A 42 -14.33 15.65 10.75
CA LEU A 42 -14.70 15.48 9.34
C LEU A 42 -15.54 14.23 9.16
N SER A 43 -16.51 14.26 8.25
CA SER A 43 -17.17 13.02 7.81
C SER A 43 -16.15 12.08 7.17
N THR A 44 -16.38 10.78 7.20
CA THR A 44 -15.44 9.79 6.64
C THR A 44 -15.07 10.08 5.18
N LEU A 45 -16.03 10.50 4.35
CA LEU A 45 -15.76 10.91 2.97
C LEU A 45 -14.86 12.16 2.90
N ALA A 46 -15.15 13.18 3.72
CA ALA A 46 -14.33 14.38 3.78
C ALA A 46 -12.92 14.09 4.30
N ALA A 47 -12.78 13.17 5.26
CA ALA A 47 -11.51 12.73 5.80
C ALA A 47 -10.65 11.98 4.76
N ILE A 48 -11.26 11.12 3.93
CA ILE A 48 -10.60 10.46 2.79
C ILE A 48 -10.11 11.49 1.76
N ASN A 49 -10.95 12.45 1.40
CA ASN A 49 -10.59 13.52 0.46
C ASN A 49 -9.50 14.45 1.02
N ALA A 50 -9.57 14.79 2.31
CA ALA A 50 -8.52 15.56 2.98
C ALA A 50 -7.19 14.81 3.02
N THR A 51 -7.24 13.49 3.24
CA THR A 51 -6.06 12.61 3.16
C THR A 51 -5.46 12.62 1.77
N ALA A 52 -6.28 12.45 0.72
CA ALA A 52 -5.83 12.51 -0.66
C ALA A 52 -5.17 13.87 -0.98
N LEU A 53 -5.82 14.98 -0.61
CA LEU A 53 -5.25 16.32 -0.81
C LEU A 53 -3.90 16.49 -0.09
N LEU A 54 -3.79 16.02 1.15
CA LEU A 54 -2.55 16.10 1.94
C LEU A 54 -1.41 15.32 1.29
N VAL A 55 -1.64 14.07 0.90
CA VAL A 55 -0.58 13.23 0.32
C VAL A 55 -0.20 13.66 -1.10
N LEU A 56 -1.15 14.20 -1.86
CA LEU A 56 -0.92 14.84 -3.15
C LEU A 56 0.00 16.06 -3.00
N PHE A 57 -0.30 16.94 -2.04
CA PHE A 57 0.56 18.09 -1.77
C PHE A 57 1.95 17.65 -1.26
N ALA A 58 1.99 16.66 -0.37
CA ALA A 58 3.23 16.12 0.15
C ALA A 58 4.13 15.58 -0.96
N SER A 59 3.59 14.91 -1.98
CA SER A 59 4.39 14.39 -3.09
C SER A 59 4.97 15.48 -3.99
N GLY A 60 4.25 16.60 -4.18
CA GLY A 60 4.83 17.79 -4.81
C GLY A 60 5.96 18.40 -3.99
N VAL A 61 5.79 18.51 -2.66
CA VAL A 61 6.82 19.03 -1.76
C VAL A 61 8.07 18.15 -1.81
N THR A 62 7.94 16.83 -1.73
CA THR A 62 9.10 15.93 -1.79
C THR A 62 9.78 15.95 -3.16
N MET A 63 9.00 16.06 -4.24
CA MET A 63 9.55 16.23 -5.59
C MET A 63 10.29 17.56 -5.74
N TYR A 64 9.76 18.66 -5.21
CA TYR A 64 10.45 19.95 -5.18
C TYR A 64 11.78 19.86 -4.41
N ILE A 65 11.79 19.22 -3.23
CA ILE A 65 13.02 19.03 -2.44
C ILE A 65 14.05 18.21 -3.22
N TRP A 66 13.61 17.17 -3.93
CA TRP A 66 14.47 16.37 -4.80
C TRP A 66 15.05 17.19 -5.95
N LEU A 67 14.25 18.01 -6.63
CA LEU A 67 14.69 18.78 -7.79
C LEU A 67 15.40 20.09 -7.44
N LYS A 68 15.30 20.57 -6.19
CA LYS A 68 15.96 21.79 -5.74
C LYS A 68 17.48 21.67 -5.92
N GLY A 69 18.05 22.54 -6.75
CA GLY A 69 19.47 22.53 -7.11
C GLY A 69 19.85 21.51 -8.19
N ARG A 70 18.89 20.76 -8.75
CA ARG A 70 19.07 19.84 -9.88
C ARG A 70 18.36 20.28 -11.16
N SER A 71 17.35 21.13 -11.04
CA SER A 71 16.59 21.69 -12.15
C SER A 71 16.58 23.21 -12.11
N GLN A 72 16.46 23.85 -13.27
CA GLN A 72 16.18 25.28 -13.38
C GLN A 72 14.76 25.64 -12.90
N TRP A 73 13.80 24.72 -13.04
CA TRP A 73 12.38 24.96 -12.76
C TRP A 73 11.81 23.91 -11.78
N PRO A 74 12.36 23.76 -10.56
CA PRO A 74 11.98 22.68 -9.65
C PRO A 74 10.50 22.75 -9.24
N MET A 75 9.92 23.95 -9.14
CA MET A 75 8.50 24.14 -8.82
C MET A 75 7.58 23.66 -9.96
N LEU A 76 7.94 23.95 -11.21
CA LEU A 76 7.19 23.52 -12.39
C LEU A 76 7.12 21.99 -12.46
N TRP A 77 8.24 21.32 -12.25
CA TRP A 77 8.31 19.86 -12.31
C TRP A 77 7.67 19.19 -11.09
N ALA A 78 7.69 19.83 -9.92
CA ALA A 78 6.89 19.38 -8.78
C ALA A 78 5.39 19.48 -9.06
N ALA A 79 4.93 20.57 -9.68
CA ALA A 79 3.55 20.70 -10.13
C ALA A 79 3.19 19.65 -11.18
N ALA A 80 4.08 19.39 -12.15
CA ALA A 80 3.92 18.34 -13.15
C ALA A 80 3.81 16.94 -12.52
N TYR A 81 4.51 16.68 -11.41
CA TYR A 81 4.43 15.42 -10.66
C TYR A 81 3.11 15.26 -9.90
N ILE A 82 2.59 16.34 -9.32
CA ILE A 82 1.27 16.35 -8.67
C ILE A 82 0.16 16.02 -9.69
N ILE A 83 0.22 16.64 -10.86
CA ILE A 83 -0.84 16.48 -11.87
C ILE A 83 -0.62 15.29 -12.81
N ALA A 84 0.45 14.50 -12.61
CA ALA A 84 0.83 13.44 -13.53
C ALA A 84 -0.34 12.46 -13.79
N PRO A 85 -0.54 12.00 -15.04
CA PRO A 85 -1.76 11.27 -15.43
C PRO A 85 -2.07 10.05 -14.55
N TYR A 86 -1.09 9.21 -14.25
CA TYR A 86 -1.27 8.02 -13.44
C TYR A 86 -1.52 8.38 -11.98
N HIS A 87 -0.78 9.34 -11.44
CA HIS A 87 -1.02 9.86 -10.11
C HIS A 87 -2.48 10.31 -9.93
N LEU A 88 -3.03 11.11 -10.84
CA LEU A 88 -4.44 11.53 -10.76
C LEU A 88 -5.41 10.35 -10.98
N MET A 89 -5.15 9.50 -11.97
CA MET A 89 -5.98 8.33 -12.28
C MET A 89 -6.11 7.39 -11.08
N ASP A 90 -5.04 7.20 -10.33
CA ASP A 90 -4.99 6.27 -9.22
C ASP A 90 -5.99 6.63 -8.12
N PHE A 91 -6.23 7.92 -7.90
CA PHE A 91 -7.28 8.38 -7.00
C PHE A 91 -8.65 8.48 -7.69
N TYR A 92 -8.76 9.21 -8.81
CA TYR A 92 -10.05 9.57 -9.39
C TYR A 92 -10.74 8.45 -10.17
N VAL A 93 -9.98 7.49 -10.69
CA VAL A 93 -10.51 6.33 -11.42
C VAL A 93 -10.50 5.08 -10.55
N ARG A 94 -9.42 4.85 -9.80
CA ARG A 94 -9.25 3.60 -9.03
C ARG A 94 -9.63 3.70 -7.56
N GLY A 95 -9.66 4.89 -6.97
CA GLY A 95 -9.84 5.05 -5.53
C GLY A 95 -8.73 4.40 -4.69
N ALA A 96 -7.54 4.17 -5.27
CA ALA A 96 -6.43 3.46 -4.66
C ALA A 96 -5.61 4.40 -3.76
N LEU A 97 -6.23 4.93 -2.69
CA LEU A 97 -5.63 5.96 -1.83
C LEU A 97 -4.23 5.62 -1.29
N ALA A 98 -3.98 4.35 -0.97
CA ALA A 98 -2.68 3.90 -0.49
C ALA A 98 -1.60 3.96 -1.57
N GLU A 99 -1.92 3.56 -2.79
CA GLU A 99 -1.00 3.64 -3.92
C GLU A 99 -0.75 5.10 -4.33
N PHE A 100 -1.79 5.94 -4.28
CA PHE A 100 -1.72 7.37 -4.49
C PHE A 100 -0.78 8.06 -3.49
N ALA A 101 -0.90 7.72 -2.20
CA ALA A 101 0.00 8.23 -1.15
C ALA A 101 1.45 7.78 -1.33
N ALA A 102 1.71 6.67 -2.03
CA ALA A 102 3.04 6.12 -2.22
C ALA A 102 3.99 7.07 -3.00
N PHE A 103 3.44 7.93 -3.86
CA PHE A 103 4.18 8.92 -4.65
C PHE A 103 5.03 9.85 -3.78
N ALA A 104 4.58 10.17 -2.56
CA ALA A 104 5.31 11.07 -1.68
C ALA A 104 6.70 10.54 -1.29
N TRP A 105 6.89 9.22 -1.28
CA TRP A 105 8.11 8.58 -0.81
C TRP A 105 9.19 8.44 -1.90
N LEU A 106 8.81 8.32 -3.17
CA LEU A 106 9.76 8.05 -4.26
C LEU A 106 10.87 9.12 -4.39
N PRO A 107 10.57 10.43 -4.33
CA PRO A 107 11.61 11.46 -4.39
C PRO A 107 12.55 11.46 -3.17
N LEU A 108 12.03 11.13 -1.97
CA LEU A 108 12.84 11.08 -0.75
C LEU A 108 13.80 9.89 -0.74
N ILE A 109 13.34 8.73 -1.25
CA ILE A 109 14.18 7.54 -1.43
C ILE A 109 15.34 7.86 -2.37
N ALA A 110 15.06 8.46 -3.54
CA ALA A 110 16.10 8.87 -4.48
C ALA A 110 17.07 9.89 -3.85
N LEU A 111 16.54 10.90 -3.15
CA LEU A 111 17.33 11.91 -2.44
C LEU A 111 18.29 11.29 -1.42
N ALA A 112 17.81 10.31 -0.66
CA ALA A 112 18.61 9.63 0.34
C ALA A 112 19.75 8.85 -0.30
N ILE A 113 19.47 8.04 -1.33
CA ILE A 113 20.51 7.24 -2.01
C ILE A 113 21.58 8.14 -2.65
N GLU A 114 21.20 9.23 -3.32
CA GLU A 114 22.19 10.16 -3.90
C GLU A 114 23.13 10.76 -2.86
N ARG A 115 22.60 11.06 -1.67
CA ARG A 115 23.37 11.67 -0.58
C ARG A 115 24.30 10.69 0.13
N MET A 116 24.18 9.38 -0.11
CA MET A 116 25.09 8.42 0.52
C MET A 116 26.55 8.75 0.19
N PRO A 117 27.51 8.48 1.09
CA PRO A 117 27.35 7.93 2.44
C PRO A 117 27.14 9.01 3.53
N ASP A 118 26.53 10.17 3.22
CA ASP A 118 26.20 11.20 4.24
C ASP A 118 25.43 10.57 5.41
N ARG A 119 25.82 10.91 6.63
CA ARG A 119 25.18 10.47 7.87
C ARG A 119 23.67 10.75 7.92
N ARG A 120 23.19 11.79 7.23
CA ARG A 120 21.75 12.11 7.18
C ARG A 120 21.00 11.27 6.14
N ALA A 121 21.71 10.65 5.20
CA ALA A 121 21.11 9.83 4.16
C ALA A 121 20.55 8.51 4.71
N LEU A 122 21.25 7.87 5.66
CA LEU A 122 20.80 6.62 6.29
C LEU A 122 19.42 6.74 6.94
N PRO A 123 19.19 7.64 7.92
CA PRO A 123 17.87 7.77 8.52
C PRO A 123 16.82 8.24 7.50
N LEU A 124 17.20 9.07 6.52
CA LEU A 124 16.27 9.48 5.47
C LEU A 124 15.80 8.29 4.62
N LEU A 125 16.71 7.41 4.19
CA LEU A 125 16.36 6.22 3.39
C LEU A 125 15.55 5.23 4.23
N ALA A 126 15.99 4.96 5.47
CA ALA A 126 15.30 4.06 6.38
C ALA A 126 13.85 4.50 6.63
N LEU A 127 13.64 5.77 6.96
CA LEU A 127 12.31 6.31 7.23
C LEU A 127 11.45 6.43 5.98
N SER A 128 12.03 6.81 4.83
CA SER A 128 11.27 6.93 3.59
C SER A 128 10.81 5.57 3.06
N TYR A 129 11.67 4.56 3.14
CA TYR A 129 11.31 3.21 2.69
C TYR A 129 10.39 2.51 3.70
N CYS A 130 10.58 2.69 5.02
CA CYS A 130 9.61 2.28 6.04
C CYS A 130 8.24 2.94 5.80
N GLY A 131 8.22 4.25 5.53
CA GLY A 131 7.01 4.99 5.19
C GLY A 131 6.32 4.40 3.97
N LEU A 132 7.07 4.07 2.92
CA LEU A 132 6.52 3.41 1.73
C LEU A 132 5.94 2.01 2.04
N ILE A 133 6.64 1.18 2.83
CA ILE A 133 6.16 -0.14 3.27
C ILE A 133 4.84 -0.02 4.05
N LEU A 134 4.77 0.94 4.97
CA LEU A 134 3.59 1.22 5.80
C LEU A 134 2.49 2.00 5.06
N THR A 135 2.74 2.40 3.81
CA THR A 135 1.77 3.06 2.92
C THR A 135 1.19 2.08 1.91
N HIS A 136 2.04 1.38 1.15
CA HIS A 136 1.60 0.47 0.09
C HIS A 136 2.67 -0.59 -0.25
N LEU A 137 2.45 -1.84 0.18
CA LEU A 137 3.38 -2.97 -0.01
C LEU A 137 3.74 -3.25 -1.48
N PRO A 138 2.79 -3.30 -2.43
CA PRO A 138 3.13 -3.53 -3.84
C PRO A 138 4.07 -2.46 -4.39
N THR A 139 3.82 -1.18 -4.10
CA THR A 139 4.71 -0.09 -4.55
C THR A 139 6.05 -0.13 -3.83
N ALA A 140 6.10 -0.52 -2.56
CA ALA A 140 7.36 -0.72 -1.85
C ALA A 140 8.24 -1.79 -2.52
N MET A 141 7.65 -2.95 -2.83
CA MET A 141 8.35 -4.04 -3.54
C MET A 141 8.84 -3.58 -4.92
N LEU A 142 7.95 -2.97 -5.72
CA LEU A 142 8.29 -2.49 -7.06
C LEU A 142 9.36 -1.40 -7.01
N ALA A 143 9.30 -0.47 -6.05
CA ALA A 143 10.33 0.54 -5.83
C ALA A 143 11.65 -0.09 -5.41
N GLY A 144 11.64 -1.14 -4.58
CA GLY A 144 12.81 -1.94 -4.24
C GLY A 144 13.59 -2.39 -5.47
N ILE A 145 12.88 -2.94 -6.46
CA ILE A 145 13.46 -3.56 -7.66
C ILE A 145 13.75 -2.53 -8.77
N PHE A 146 12.80 -1.66 -9.10
CA PHE A 146 12.87 -0.78 -10.27
C PHE A 146 13.42 0.62 -9.97
N LEU A 147 13.58 0.99 -8.69
CA LEU A 147 14.10 2.30 -8.30
C LEU A 147 15.32 2.19 -7.37
N ILE A 148 15.17 1.54 -6.21
CA ILE A 148 16.21 1.46 -5.17
C ILE A 148 17.39 0.64 -5.66
N ALA A 149 17.17 -0.58 -6.16
CA ALA A 149 18.26 -1.44 -6.63
C ALA A 149 19.11 -0.77 -7.73
N PRO A 150 18.56 -0.25 -8.85
CA PRO A 150 19.38 0.39 -9.88
C PRO A 150 20.08 1.66 -9.37
N LEU A 151 19.44 2.45 -8.49
CA LEU A 151 20.09 3.62 -7.88
C LEU A 151 21.23 3.21 -6.93
N ALA A 152 21.01 2.18 -6.11
CA ALA A 152 22.00 1.65 -5.18
C ALA A 152 23.21 1.08 -5.95
N ILE A 153 22.99 0.32 -7.02
CA ILE A 153 24.06 -0.19 -7.89
C ILE A 153 24.86 0.96 -8.48
N ARG A 154 24.19 1.96 -9.08
CA ARG A 154 24.86 3.15 -9.62
C ARG A 154 25.66 3.86 -8.54
N LYS A 155 25.09 3.99 -7.34
CA LYS A 155 25.74 4.67 -6.21
C LYS A 155 26.97 3.91 -5.72
N LEU A 156 26.90 2.59 -5.65
CA LEU A 156 28.01 1.73 -5.24
C LEU A 156 29.16 1.75 -6.25
N TRP A 157 28.84 1.85 -7.54
CA TRP A 157 29.87 2.05 -8.57
C TRP A 157 30.58 3.40 -8.45
N GLN A 158 29.89 4.43 -7.96
CA GLN A 158 30.47 5.77 -7.74
C GLN A 158 31.24 5.86 -6.41
N ASP A 159 30.69 5.28 -5.34
CA ASP A 159 31.28 5.28 -4.01
C ASP A 159 30.91 3.98 -3.26
N PRO A 160 31.82 2.99 -3.19
CA PRO A 160 31.55 1.71 -2.52
C PRO A 160 31.35 1.87 -1.00
N ARG A 161 31.74 3.00 -0.40
CA ARG A 161 31.48 3.29 1.03
C ARG A 161 29.98 3.42 1.32
N ALA A 162 29.15 3.56 0.29
CA ALA A 162 27.70 3.56 0.42
C ALA A 162 27.12 2.17 0.80
N LEU A 163 27.86 1.07 0.68
CA LEU A 163 27.35 -0.29 0.92
C LEU A 163 26.76 -0.47 2.32
N VAL A 164 27.55 -0.19 3.35
CA VAL A 164 27.12 -0.34 4.74
C VAL A 164 25.91 0.53 5.08
N PRO A 165 25.89 1.86 4.79
CA PRO A 165 24.72 2.66 5.10
C PRO A 165 23.49 2.32 4.25
N LEU A 166 23.64 1.85 3.01
CA LEU A 166 22.52 1.34 2.21
C LEU A 166 21.92 0.08 2.84
N ALA A 167 22.75 -0.91 3.16
CA ALA A 167 22.32 -2.14 3.81
C ALA A 167 21.67 -1.87 5.18
N ALA A 168 22.29 -1.01 5.98
CA ALA A 168 21.74 -0.60 7.27
C ALA A 168 20.39 0.13 7.13
N SER A 169 20.23 0.99 6.11
CA SER A 169 18.96 1.67 5.85
C SER A 169 17.84 0.68 5.50
N GLY A 170 18.15 -0.33 4.68
CA GLY A 170 17.22 -1.40 4.36
C GLY A 170 16.81 -2.18 5.60
N LEU A 171 17.78 -2.61 6.42
CA LEU A 171 17.51 -3.32 7.68
C LEU A 171 16.60 -2.48 8.60
N PHE A 172 16.93 -1.21 8.81
CA PHE A 172 16.09 -0.30 9.61
C PHE A 172 14.70 -0.11 9.01
N ALA A 173 14.56 -0.01 7.69
CA ALA A 173 13.26 0.16 7.06
C ALA A 173 12.32 -1.02 7.38
N PHE A 174 12.80 -2.25 7.17
CA PHE A 174 12.02 -3.46 7.47
C PHE A 174 11.74 -3.61 8.97
N SER A 175 12.73 -3.39 9.82
CA SER A 175 12.59 -3.57 11.27
C SER A 175 11.72 -2.49 11.92
N LEU A 176 11.73 -1.24 11.43
CA LEU A 176 10.81 -0.19 11.84
C LEU A 176 9.36 -0.48 11.42
N SER A 177 9.16 -1.22 10.34
CA SER A 177 7.83 -1.66 9.91
C SER A 177 7.40 -3.00 10.52
N ALA A 178 8.20 -3.62 11.38
CA ALA A 178 7.97 -4.97 11.90
C ALA A 178 6.67 -5.12 12.69
N PHE A 179 6.22 -4.09 13.40
CA PHE A 179 4.91 -4.10 14.09
C PHE A 179 3.74 -4.40 13.13
N PHE A 180 3.88 -4.03 11.85
CA PHE A 180 2.91 -4.34 10.80
C PHE A 180 3.31 -5.59 10.00
N LEU A 181 4.56 -5.65 9.51
CA LEU A 181 5.00 -6.73 8.63
C LEU A 181 4.96 -8.10 9.29
N LEU A 182 5.34 -8.21 10.57
CA LEU A 182 5.41 -9.51 11.23
C LEU A 182 4.05 -10.20 11.30
N PRO A 183 2.97 -9.57 11.83
CA PRO A 183 1.66 -10.20 11.77
C PRO A 183 1.14 -10.36 10.33
N ALA A 184 1.36 -9.38 9.44
CA ALA A 184 0.90 -9.46 8.04
C ALA A 184 1.49 -10.66 7.27
N LEU A 185 2.73 -11.05 7.56
CA LEU A 185 3.43 -12.15 6.89
C LEU A 185 3.08 -13.52 7.49
N THR A 186 2.85 -13.58 8.80
CA THR A 186 2.69 -14.84 9.54
C THR A 186 1.24 -15.28 9.71
N LEU A 187 0.28 -14.38 9.48
CA LEU A 187 -1.15 -14.67 9.62
C LEU A 187 -1.86 -14.85 8.27
N GLN A 188 -1.13 -14.90 7.14
CA GLN A 188 -1.78 -14.98 5.82
C GLN A 188 -2.60 -16.27 5.62
N ASP A 189 -2.23 -17.35 6.30
CA ASP A 189 -2.94 -18.62 6.25
C ASP A 189 -4.26 -18.58 7.05
N GLU A 190 -4.48 -17.52 7.85
CA GLU A 190 -5.70 -17.32 8.65
C GLU A 190 -6.80 -16.57 7.90
N ILE A 191 -6.51 -16.13 6.68
CA ILE A 191 -7.46 -15.48 5.78
C ILE A 191 -7.50 -16.20 4.43
N SER A 192 -8.49 -15.84 3.62
CA SER A 192 -8.67 -16.34 2.27
C SER A 192 -7.70 -15.69 1.27
N SER A 193 -6.40 -15.72 1.59
CA SER A 193 -5.32 -15.03 0.85
C SER A 193 -5.18 -15.53 -0.60
N SER A 194 -5.65 -16.73 -0.92
CA SER A 194 -5.73 -17.26 -2.29
C SER A 194 -6.51 -16.34 -3.23
N MET A 195 -7.49 -15.59 -2.71
CA MET A 195 -8.26 -14.63 -3.49
C MET A 195 -7.44 -13.44 -4.01
N LEU A 196 -6.32 -13.10 -3.36
CA LEU A 196 -5.40 -12.07 -3.82
C LEU A 196 -4.65 -12.46 -5.09
N TRP A 197 -4.64 -13.76 -5.44
CA TRP A 197 -3.76 -14.34 -6.46
C TRP A 197 -4.53 -15.12 -7.55
N THR A 198 -5.85 -14.92 -7.64
CA THR A 198 -6.65 -15.46 -8.76
C THR A 198 -6.11 -14.98 -10.11
N SER A 199 -6.48 -15.64 -11.21
CA SER A 199 -6.11 -15.23 -12.57
C SER A 199 -6.28 -13.72 -12.81
N TYR A 200 -7.34 -13.09 -12.31
CA TYR A 200 -7.54 -11.64 -12.48
C TYR A 200 -6.52 -10.76 -11.75
N PHE A 201 -5.97 -11.22 -10.63
CA PHE A 201 -5.00 -10.48 -9.84
C PHE A 201 -3.57 -10.99 -10.04
N SER A 202 -3.33 -11.80 -11.07
CA SER A 202 -2.00 -12.25 -11.42
C SER A 202 -1.39 -11.32 -12.48
N PRO A 203 -0.22 -10.72 -12.24
CA PRO A 203 0.37 -9.73 -13.14
C PRO A 203 0.74 -10.32 -14.51
N SER A 204 1.05 -11.61 -14.60
CA SER A 204 1.36 -12.28 -15.88
C SER A 204 0.15 -12.35 -16.83
N THR A 205 -1.07 -12.23 -16.31
CA THR A 205 -2.30 -12.18 -17.12
C THR A 205 -2.62 -10.78 -17.65
N TRP A 206 -1.96 -9.76 -17.10
CA TRP A 206 -2.01 -8.38 -17.57
C TRP A 206 -0.79 -8.13 -18.44
N THR A 207 -0.70 -8.85 -19.55
CA THR A 207 0.38 -8.68 -20.54
C THR A 207 -0.23 -8.49 -21.92
N PHE A 208 0.49 -7.78 -22.80
CA PHE A 208 0.02 -7.50 -24.16
C PHE A 208 -0.28 -8.79 -24.95
N PHE A 209 0.41 -9.88 -24.60
CA PHE A 209 0.35 -11.16 -25.30
C PHE A 209 -0.64 -12.16 -24.67
N ALA A 210 -1.25 -11.85 -23.51
CA ALA A 210 -2.16 -12.76 -22.83
C ALA A 210 -3.48 -12.94 -23.59
N SER A 211 -3.97 -14.18 -23.67
CA SER A 211 -5.30 -14.47 -24.23
C SER A 211 -6.39 -13.85 -23.35
N GLY A 212 -7.23 -12.99 -23.96
CA GLY A 212 -8.22 -12.17 -23.24
C GLY A 212 -7.71 -10.81 -22.75
N ASN A 213 -6.57 -10.34 -23.29
CA ASN A 213 -5.89 -9.06 -23.03
C ASN A 213 -6.63 -8.14 -22.04
N ARG A 214 -6.30 -8.29 -20.75
CA ARG A 214 -6.88 -7.49 -19.68
C ARG A 214 -6.21 -6.12 -19.57
N LEU A 215 -5.00 -5.95 -20.11
CA LEU A 215 -4.40 -4.64 -20.40
C LEU A 215 -5.12 -4.01 -21.61
N SER A 216 -6.44 -3.90 -21.51
CA SER A 216 -7.30 -3.28 -22.51
C SER A 216 -7.43 -1.77 -22.32
N ASP A 217 -6.73 -1.19 -21.33
CA ASP A 217 -6.73 0.25 -21.13
C ASP A 217 -5.62 0.90 -21.99
N PRO A 218 -5.94 1.44 -23.19
CA PRO A 218 -4.96 2.07 -24.05
C PRO A 218 -4.24 3.27 -23.38
N ALA A 219 -4.82 3.87 -22.34
CA ALA A 219 -4.20 4.98 -21.63
C ALA A 219 -2.89 4.58 -20.93
N VAL A 220 -2.75 3.31 -20.49
CA VAL A 220 -1.49 2.78 -19.91
C VAL A 220 -0.37 2.80 -20.96
N TYR A 221 -0.67 2.39 -22.20
CA TYR A 221 0.30 2.36 -23.29
C TYR A 221 0.66 3.76 -23.77
N PHE A 222 -0.35 4.62 -23.96
CA PHE A 222 -0.12 6.02 -24.32
C PHE A 222 0.75 6.72 -23.27
N LEU A 223 0.51 6.47 -21.98
CA LEU A 223 1.32 7.05 -20.92
C LEU A 223 2.74 6.49 -20.94
N GLY A 224 2.90 5.16 -20.98
CA GLY A 224 4.20 4.50 -20.98
C GLY A 224 5.08 4.96 -22.14
N PHE A 225 4.57 4.91 -23.37
CA PHE A 225 5.30 5.40 -24.55
C PHE A 225 5.52 6.91 -24.54
N GLY A 226 4.54 7.68 -24.06
CA GLY A 226 4.67 9.13 -23.92
C GLY A 226 5.79 9.53 -22.95
N LEU A 227 5.90 8.87 -21.80
CA LEU A 227 6.94 9.10 -20.81
C LEU A 227 8.32 8.60 -21.26
N ILE A 228 8.38 7.50 -22.02
CA ILE A 228 9.60 7.08 -22.71
C ILE A 228 10.06 8.18 -23.67
N ALA A 229 9.17 8.65 -24.56
CA ALA A 229 9.49 9.70 -25.53
C ALA A 229 9.91 11.02 -24.87
N LEU A 230 9.28 11.39 -23.75
CA LEU A 230 9.60 12.57 -22.96
C LEU A 230 11.01 12.47 -22.35
N SER A 231 11.31 11.33 -21.70
CA SER A 231 12.59 11.10 -21.03
C SER A 231 13.76 10.84 -22.00
N TRP A 232 13.47 10.46 -23.25
CA TRP A 232 14.48 10.05 -24.24
C TRP A 232 15.54 11.12 -24.50
N SER A 233 15.11 12.39 -24.54
CA SER A 233 16.01 13.52 -24.81
C SER A 233 17.09 13.78 -23.76
N ALA A 234 16.91 13.25 -22.55
CA ALA A 234 17.83 13.47 -21.45
C ALA A 234 19.04 12.52 -21.49
N TYR A 235 18.95 11.38 -22.20
CA TYR A 235 19.99 10.34 -22.28
C TYR A 235 20.65 10.05 -20.93
N SER A 236 19.84 9.87 -19.89
CA SER A 236 20.29 9.81 -18.50
C SER A 236 20.00 8.45 -17.87
N PHE A 237 20.58 8.21 -16.68
CA PHE A 237 20.18 7.07 -15.83
C PHE A 237 18.65 7.00 -15.64
N TRP A 238 17.99 8.14 -15.48
CA TRP A 238 16.54 8.21 -15.31
C TRP A 238 15.77 7.80 -16.56
N THR A 239 16.33 8.03 -17.76
CA THR A 239 15.78 7.52 -19.02
C THR A 239 15.78 5.98 -19.01
N VAL A 240 16.87 5.35 -18.54
CA VAL A 240 16.97 3.88 -18.45
C VAL A 240 15.93 3.31 -17.49
N VAL A 241 15.80 3.92 -16.30
CA VAL A 241 14.77 3.52 -15.31
C VAL A 241 13.37 3.67 -15.91
N THR A 242 13.09 4.80 -16.58
CA THR A 242 11.81 5.07 -17.24
C THR A 242 11.47 3.98 -18.25
N VAL A 243 12.41 3.66 -19.16
CA VAL A 243 12.20 2.64 -20.21
C VAL A 243 11.96 1.27 -19.60
N GLY A 244 12.84 0.81 -18.70
CA GLY A 244 12.72 -0.52 -18.09
C GLY A 244 11.40 -0.68 -17.32
N ALA A 245 11.05 0.29 -16.48
CA ALA A 245 9.81 0.25 -15.71
C ALA A 245 8.56 0.41 -16.59
N ALA A 246 8.60 1.23 -17.65
CA ALA A 246 7.46 1.41 -18.55
C ALA A 246 7.18 0.17 -19.39
N LEU A 247 8.22 -0.50 -19.92
CA LEU A 247 8.05 -1.75 -20.67
C LEU A 247 7.46 -2.85 -19.78
N ALA A 248 7.91 -2.93 -18.52
CA ALA A 248 7.32 -3.82 -17.52
C ALA A 248 5.86 -3.44 -17.20
N ALA A 249 5.58 -2.16 -16.97
CA ALA A 249 4.24 -1.64 -16.65
C ALA A 249 3.21 -1.92 -17.74
N MET A 250 3.61 -1.80 -19.01
CA MET A 250 2.80 -2.09 -20.20
C MET A 250 2.68 -3.60 -20.50
N GLY A 251 3.28 -4.47 -19.68
CA GLY A 251 3.25 -5.91 -19.88
C GLY A 251 3.94 -6.36 -21.17
N LEU A 252 4.93 -5.60 -21.66
CA LEU A 252 5.72 -5.92 -22.86
C LEU A 252 6.90 -6.84 -22.57
N VAL A 253 7.21 -7.05 -21.29
CA VAL A 253 8.26 -7.97 -20.81
C VAL A 253 7.59 -9.00 -19.88
N PRO A 254 6.75 -9.91 -20.40
CA PRO A 254 5.83 -10.71 -19.59
C PRO A 254 6.51 -11.66 -18.60
N PHE A 255 7.67 -12.23 -18.96
CA PHE A 255 8.35 -13.25 -18.16
C PHE A 255 8.78 -12.76 -16.77
N ILE A 256 8.99 -11.45 -16.57
CA ILE A 256 9.39 -10.93 -15.26
C ILE A 256 8.28 -11.11 -14.21
N TRP A 257 7.02 -11.16 -14.65
CA TRP A 257 5.85 -11.28 -13.78
C TRP A 257 5.62 -12.70 -13.27
N GLU A 258 6.46 -13.65 -13.70
CA GLU A 258 6.52 -15.03 -13.20
C GLU A 258 7.63 -15.23 -12.16
N ILE A 259 8.46 -14.20 -11.92
CA ILE A 259 9.59 -14.25 -10.99
C ILE A 259 9.15 -13.74 -9.62
N GLU A 260 9.41 -14.49 -8.55
CA GLU A 260 9.21 -14.00 -7.18
C GLU A 260 10.20 -12.86 -6.84
N PRO A 261 9.77 -11.77 -6.17
CA PRO A 261 8.45 -11.53 -5.62
C PRO A 261 7.48 -10.79 -6.58
N LEU A 262 7.85 -10.54 -7.84
CA LEU A 262 7.05 -9.76 -8.79
C LEU A 262 5.69 -10.37 -9.12
N THR A 263 5.53 -11.69 -8.96
CA THR A 263 4.23 -12.38 -8.99
C THR A 263 3.20 -11.75 -8.04
N ARG A 264 3.68 -11.12 -6.94
CA ARG A 264 2.86 -10.47 -5.90
C ARG A 264 2.47 -9.03 -6.21
N ALA A 265 2.87 -8.48 -7.35
CA ALA A 265 2.57 -7.10 -7.73
C ALA A 265 1.08 -6.86 -8.06
N GLN A 266 0.33 -7.94 -8.33
CA GLN A 266 -1.03 -8.02 -8.89
C GLN A 266 -1.23 -7.34 -10.25
N PHE A 267 -0.82 -6.08 -10.36
CA PHE A 267 -1.09 -5.20 -11.49
C PHE A 267 0.21 -4.55 -11.98
N PRO A 268 0.67 -4.86 -13.21
CA PRO A 268 1.90 -4.31 -13.78
C PRO A 268 1.93 -2.78 -13.84
N TRP A 269 0.81 -2.13 -14.14
CA TRP A 269 0.74 -0.66 -14.28
C TRP A 269 1.02 0.10 -13.00
N ARG A 270 1.06 -0.54 -11.83
CA ARG A 270 1.54 0.09 -10.58
C ARG A 270 2.96 0.66 -10.70
N LEU A 271 3.75 0.13 -11.65
CA LEU A 271 5.06 0.68 -12.00
C LEU A 271 5.00 2.10 -12.57
N LEU A 272 3.84 2.55 -13.10
CA LEU A 272 3.70 3.89 -13.66
C LEU A 272 4.02 5.00 -12.63
N ALA A 273 3.85 4.77 -11.34
CA ALA A 273 4.30 5.70 -10.29
C ALA A 273 5.82 5.96 -10.35
N ILE A 274 6.61 4.90 -10.59
CA ILE A 274 8.06 4.98 -10.76
C ILE A 274 8.41 5.57 -12.13
N VAL A 275 7.66 5.21 -13.17
CA VAL A 275 7.85 5.74 -14.54
C VAL A 275 7.65 7.26 -14.56
N GLU A 276 6.59 7.78 -13.96
CA GLU A 276 6.32 9.22 -13.87
C GLU A 276 7.41 9.95 -13.10
N PHE A 277 7.79 9.43 -11.92
CA PHE A 277 8.89 10.00 -11.14
C PHE A 277 10.20 10.04 -11.94
N ALA A 278 10.58 8.94 -12.58
CA ALA A 278 11.82 8.83 -13.34
C ALA A 278 11.80 9.70 -14.60
N ALA A 279 10.71 9.70 -15.36
CA ALA A 279 10.58 10.47 -16.59
C ALA A 279 10.64 11.98 -16.32
N ILE A 280 9.90 12.44 -15.30
CA ILE A 280 9.92 13.84 -14.85
C ILE A 280 11.31 14.22 -14.33
N THR A 281 12.00 13.34 -13.61
CA THR A 281 13.37 13.60 -13.16
C THR A 281 14.35 13.70 -14.35
N ALA A 282 14.23 12.82 -15.35
CA ALA A 282 15.08 12.82 -16.53
C ALA A 282 15.01 14.17 -17.28
N ILE A 283 13.78 14.60 -17.59
CA ILE A 283 13.54 15.86 -18.29
C ILE A 283 13.96 17.06 -17.45
N ALA A 284 13.66 17.06 -16.14
CA ALA A 284 13.93 18.19 -15.25
C ALA A 284 15.43 18.48 -15.04
N THR A 285 16.26 17.44 -15.10
CA THR A 285 17.70 17.51 -14.79
C THR A 285 18.61 17.57 -16.01
N GLY A 286 18.12 17.21 -17.20
CA GLY A 286 18.99 17.15 -18.39
C GLY A 286 18.29 17.08 -19.74
N GLY A 287 16.95 17.17 -19.79
CA GLY A 287 16.25 17.09 -21.07
C GLY A 287 16.46 18.34 -21.93
N LYS A 288 16.88 18.12 -23.18
CA LYS A 288 16.93 19.16 -24.22
C LYS A 288 15.71 19.06 -25.11
N ARG A 289 15.07 20.19 -25.42
CA ARG A 289 13.89 20.22 -26.30
C ARG A 289 14.16 19.46 -27.59
N SER A 290 13.36 18.42 -27.86
CA SER A 290 13.49 17.55 -29.03
C SER A 290 12.16 17.41 -29.76
N ARG A 291 12.21 16.95 -31.03
CA ARG A 291 11.00 16.63 -31.81
C ARG A 291 10.12 15.57 -31.13
N GLY A 292 10.71 14.72 -30.29
CA GLY A 292 9.98 13.71 -29.50
C GLY A 292 9.00 14.30 -28.50
N TYR A 293 9.11 15.59 -28.14
CA TYR A 293 8.22 16.22 -27.16
C TYR A 293 6.81 16.39 -27.72
N GLY A 294 6.66 16.69 -29.01
CA GLY A 294 5.34 16.75 -29.64
C GLY A 294 4.61 15.41 -29.54
N VAL A 295 5.32 14.32 -29.86
CA VAL A 295 4.80 12.95 -29.74
C VAL A 295 4.47 12.63 -28.29
N ALA A 296 5.37 12.92 -27.35
CA ALA A 296 5.15 12.69 -25.93
C ALA A 296 3.91 13.42 -25.42
N LEU A 297 3.74 14.70 -25.76
CA LEU A 297 2.59 15.50 -25.36
C LEU A 297 1.27 14.94 -25.92
N VAL A 298 1.25 14.52 -27.18
CA VAL A 298 0.06 13.89 -27.78
C VAL A 298 -0.32 12.62 -27.03
N LEU A 299 0.64 11.71 -26.83
CA LEU A 299 0.41 10.44 -26.16
C LEU A 299 -0.06 10.65 -24.71
N ILE A 300 0.63 11.49 -23.94
CA ILE A 300 0.25 11.82 -22.56
C ILE A 300 -1.15 12.47 -22.51
N SER A 301 -1.49 13.32 -23.48
CA SER A 301 -2.82 13.94 -23.58
C SER A 301 -3.92 12.91 -23.86
N CYS A 302 -3.65 11.88 -24.65
CA CYS A 302 -4.59 10.77 -24.85
C CYS A 302 -4.91 10.05 -23.54
N SER A 303 -3.89 9.79 -22.70
CA SER A 303 -4.12 9.21 -21.36
C SER A 303 -4.97 10.11 -20.48
N TYR A 304 -4.68 11.42 -20.45
CA TYR A 304 -5.51 12.39 -19.72
C TYR A 304 -6.95 12.41 -20.22
N LEU A 305 -7.18 12.36 -21.54
CA LEU A 305 -8.53 12.37 -22.09
C LEU A 305 -9.32 11.12 -21.67
N ILE A 306 -8.73 9.93 -21.80
CA ILE A 306 -9.40 8.67 -21.46
C ILE A 306 -9.74 8.62 -19.97
N TRP A 307 -8.77 8.87 -19.10
CA TRP A 307 -8.98 8.81 -17.66
C TRP A 307 -9.77 10.01 -17.13
N GLY A 308 -9.67 11.18 -17.75
CA GLY A 308 -10.45 12.37 -17.42
C GLY A 308 -11.93 12.15 -17.71
N VAL A 309 -12.28 11.59 -18.88
CA VAL A 309 -13.67 11.21 -19.21
C VAL A 309 -14.19 10.16 -18.22
N THR A 310 -13.38 9.15 -17.90
CA THR A 310 -13.75 8.12 -16.92
C THR A 310 -14.03 8.72 -15.54
N SER A 311 -13.13 9.60 -15.08
CA SER A 311 -13.25 10.31 -13.80
C SER A 311 -14.50 11.18 -13.76
N ALA A 312 -14.77 11.94 -14.82
CA ALA A 312 -15.99 12.75 -14.93
C ALA A 312 -17.27 11.89 -14.87
N SER A 313 -17.25 10.70 -15.48
CA SER A 313 -18.38 9.76 -15.39
C SER A 313 -18.58 9.20 -13.98
N TYR A 314 -17.52 9.07 -13.17
CA TYR A 314 -17.62 8.62 -11.79
C TYR A 314 -18.07 9.72 -10.86
N LEU A 315 -17.52 10.93 -11.02
CA LEU A 315 -17.89 12.10 -10.21
C LEU A 315 -19.32 12.59 -10.44
N SER A 316 -19.92 12.27 -11.59
CA SER A 316 -21.32 12.59 -11.90
C SER A 316 -22.33 11.60 -11.31
N LYS A 317 -21.89 10.47 -10.74
CA LYS A 317 -22.79 9.50 -10.11
C LYS A 317 -23.08 9.92 -8.68
N GLU A 318 -24.36 9.91 -8.31
CA GLU A 318 -24.78 10.17 -6.94
C GLU A 318 -24.31 9.03 -6.02
N LEU A 319 -23.50 9.39 -5.01
CA LEU A 319 -23.01 8.45 -4.01
C LEU A 319 -24.07 8.25 -2.93
N GLN A 320 -24.77 7.13 -2.97
CA GLN A 320 -25.72 6.73 -1.91
C GLN A 320 -24.97 6.16 -0.69
N TYR A 321 -24.13 6.97 -0.05
CA TYR A 321 -23.23 6.55 1.02
C TYR A 321 -23.96 5.79 2.14
N ASP A 322 -25.14 6.27 2.57
CA ASP A 322 -25.94 5.65 3.63
C ASP A 322 -26.36 4.20 3.30
N ARG A 323 -26.64 3.89 2.02
CA ARG A 323 -26.99 2.52 1.61
C ARG A 323 -25.77 1.62 1.57
N TRP A 324 -24.61 2.15 1.19
CA TRP A 324 -23.34 1.43 1.23
C TRP A 324 -22.95 1.08 2.68
N VAL A 325 -23.20 1.99 3.62
CA VAL A 325 -22.98 1.76 5.05
C VAL A 325 -23.80 0.58 5.58
N THR A 326 -25.04 0.41 5.12
CA THR A 326 -25.89 -0.69 5.61
C THR A 326 -25.55 -2.08 5.05
N ARG A 327 -24.72 -2.17 4.00
CA ARG A 327 -24.32 -3.43 3.35
C ARG A 327 -22.80 -3.48 3.13
N TYR A 328 -22.03 -3.19 4.19
CA TYR A 328 -20.55 -3.21 4.14
C TYR A 328 -20.01 -4.60 3.78
N SER A 329 -19.82 -4.86 2.50
CA SER A 329 -18.92 -5.90 2.03
C SER A 329 -17.50 -5.34 2.00
N ASP A 330 -16.65 -5.88 2.86
CA ASP A 330 -15.21 -5.63 2.83
C ASP A 330 -14.56 -6.55 1.77
N ALA A 331 -13.26 -6.39 1.56
CA ALA A 331 -12.53 -7.18 0.56
C ALA A 331 -12.51 -8.65 0.97
N ALA A 332 -13.10 -9.51 0.13
CA ALA A 332 -13.35 -10.91 0.46
C ALA A 332 -12.07 -11.68 0.80
N GLU A 333 -10.91 -11.29 0.24
CA GLU A 333 -9.60 -11.82 0.60
C GLU A 333 -9.27 -11.81 2.10
N TYR A 334 -9.92 -10.93 2.89
CA TYR A 334 -9.74 -10.86 4.34
C TYR A 334 -10.76 -11.67 5.13
N LEU A 335 -11.68 -12.38 4.46
CA LEU A 335 -12.50 -13.40 5.13
C LEU A 335 -11.59 -14.46 5.76
N PRO A 336 -11.89 -14.93 6.98
CA PRO A 336 -11.19 -16.05 7.58
C PRO A 336 -11.10 -17.28 6.66
N LYS A 337 -10.05 -18.07 6.84
CA LYS A 337 -9.70 -19.20 5.97
C LYS A 337 -10.80 -20.25 5.75
N ASP A 338 -11.70 -20.42 6.72
CA ASP A 338 -12.74 -21.46 6.69
C ASP A 338 -14.04 -21.01 6.00
N PHE A 339 -14.10 -19.78 5.47
CA PHE A 339 -15.29 -19.32 4.74
C PHE A 339 -15.43 -20.06 3.42
N ASP A 340 -16.63 -20.58 3.14
CA ASP A 340 -16.93 -21.20 1.86
C ASP A 340 -16.97 -20.14 0.74
N LEU A 341 -15.90 -20.11 -0.05
CA LEU A 341 -15.73 -19.16 -1.14
C LEU A 341 -16.66 -19.45 -2.33
N SER A 342 -17.26 -20.65 -2.40
CA SER A 342 -18.26 -20.96 -3.43
C SER A 342 -19.56 -20.15 -3.24
N LEU A 343 -19.79 -19.64 -2.02
CA LEU A 343 -20.93 -18.79 -1.67
C LEU A 343 -20.73 -17.31 -2.03
N LEU A 344 -19.57 -16.94 -2.59
CA LEU A 344 -19.36 -15.61 -3.13
C LEU A 344 -20.19 -15.45 -4.40
N ARG A 345 -21.11 -14.47 -4.41
CA ARG A 345 -21.96 -14.22 -5.60
C ARG A 345 -21.10 -13.83 -6.79
N ASN A 346 -21.30 -14.52 -7.93
CA ASN A 346 -20.52 -14.37 -9.16
C ASN A 346 -20.39 -12.89 -9.61
N GLY A 347 -19.14 -12.42 -9.73
CA GLY A 347 -18.79 -11.10 -10.28
C GLY A 347 -17.51 -10.49 -9.67
N LEU A 348 -17.08 -9.31 -10.15
CA LEU A 348 -15.95 -8.55 -9.59
C LEU A 348 -16.18 -8.09 -8.14
N LYS A 349 -17.44 -8.06 -7.66
CA LYS A 349 -17.82 -7.56 -6.34
C LYS A 349 -17.64 -8.57 -5.19
N ARG A 350 -17.32 -9.85 -5.49
CA ARG A 350 -16.96 -10.93 -4.54
C ARG A 350 -17.67 -10.85 -3.18
N THR A 351 -18.99 -10.76 -3.19
CA THR A 351 -19.77 -10.47 -1.99
C THR A 351 -20.24 -11.78 -1.37
N PRO A 352 -19.88 -12.11 -0.11
CA PRO A 352 -20.35 -13.32 0.55
C PRO A 352 -21.84 -13.24 0.87
N ASP A 353 -22.56 -14.37 0.79
CA ASP A 353 -23.93 -14.48 1.30
C ASP A 353 -23.89 -14.77 2.81
N LEU A 354 -24.25 -13.78 3.63
CA LEU A 354 -24.14 -13.84 5.08
C LEU A 354 -25.49 -14.03 5.79
N ARG A 355 -26.58 -14.22 5.04
CA ARG A 355 -27.96 -14.25 5.57
C ARG A 355 -28.20 -15.28 6.67
N GLN A 356 -27.45 -16.40 6.63
CA GLN A 356 -27.57 -17.45 7.65
C GLN A 356 -27.14 -17.00 9.07
N TRP A 357 -26.36 -15.92 9.18
CA TRP A 357 -25.90 -15.38 10.47
C TRP A 357 -26.62 -14.07 10.87
N GLU A 358 -27.59 -13.61 10.07
CA GLU A 358 -28.26 -12.32 10.27
C GLU A 358 -29.02 -12.22 11.59
N GLN A 359 -29.62 -13.34 12.02
CA GLN A 359 -30.43 -13.44 13.24
C GLN A 359 -29.60 -13.67 14.52
N LEU A 360 -28.28 -13.86 14.40
CA LEU A 360 -27.44 -14.10 15.58
C LEU A 360 -27.29 -12.84 16.42
N SER A 361 -27.23 -13.04 17.75
CA SER A 361 -26.98 -11.98 18.71
C SER A 361 -25.64 -11.30 18.45
N ARG A 362 -25.64 -9.96 18.58
CA ARG A 362 -24.45 -9.11 18.44
C ARG A 362 -23.68 -8.94 19.75
N SER A 363 -24.17 -9.55 20.83
CA SER A 363 -23.54 -9.48 22.15
C SER A 363 -22.23 -10.26 22.17
N GLU A 364 -21.22 -9.70 22.84
CA GLU A 364 -19.96 -10.39 23.15
C GLU A 364 -20.10 -11.36 24.33
N THR A 365 -21.31 -11.46 24.90
CA THR A 365 -21.67 -12.40 25.96
C THR A 365 -22.96 -13.11 25.61
N ILE A 366 -23.00 -14.44 25.76
CA ILE A 366 -24.19 -15.26 25.53
C ILE A 366 -24.42 -16.13 26.77
N SER A 367 -25.64 -16.11 27.28
CA SER A 367 -26.08 -17.02 28.35
C SER A 367 -26.94 -18.12 27.76
N ILE A 368 -26.67 -19.35 28.19
CA ILE A 368 -27.25 -20.57 27.63
C ILE A 368 -27.89 -21.36 28.76
N SER A 369 -29.13 -21.81 28.56
CA SER A 369 -29.89 -22.60 29.55
C SER A 369 -29.78 -24.11 29.34
N GLU A 370 -29.48 -24.55 28.12
CA GLU A 370 -29.43 -25.97 27.74
C GLU A 370 -28.13 -26.27 26.96
N ALA A 371 -27.55 -27.44 27.18
CA ALA A 371 -26.34 -27.83 26.47
C ALA A 371 -26.59 -27.95 24.96
N GLY A 372 -25.66 -27.45 24.15
CA GLY A 372 -25.80 -27.49 22.69
C GLY A 372 -24.77 -26.66 21.95
N THR A 373 -24.94 -26.60 20.64
CA THR A 373 -24.07 -25.82 19.76
C THR A 373 -24.47 -24.36 19.77
N VAL A 374 -23.51 -23.48 20.05
CA VAL A 374 -23.72 -22.03 20.16
C VAL A 374 -22.79 -21.31 19.19
N THR A 375 -23.28 -20.21 18.62
CA THR A 375 -22.54 -19.42 17.65
C THR A 375 -22.55 -17.95 18.05
N PHE A 376 -21.36 -17.36 18.19
CA PHE A 376 -21.21 -15.91 18.28
C PHE A 376 -21.30 -15.31 16.87
N ARG A 377 -21.94 -14.14 16.72
CA ARG A 377 -21.89 -13.37 15.46
C ARG A 377 -20.52 -12.69 15.28
N ARG A 378 -19.47 -13.49 15.17
CA ARG A 378 -18.08 -13.04 15.01
C ARG A 378 -17.34 -13.98 14.07
N ALA A 379 -16.69 -13.40 13.07
CA ALA A 379 -15.76 -14.11 12.19
C ALA A 379 -14.61 -14.71 13.01
N ALA A 380 -14.32 -16.00 12.81
CA ALA A 380 -13.23 -16.70 13.48
C ALA A 380 -11.87 -16.09 13.08
N PHE A 381 -11.04 -15.75 14.05
CA PHE A 381 -9.68 -15.27 13.81
C PHE A 381 -8.85 -15.48 15.09
N PRO A 382 -7.52 -15.73 15.02
CA PRO A 382 -6.73 -16.11 16.20
C PRO A 382 -6.76 -15.13 17.37
N ILE A 383 -7.14 -13.87 17.14
CA ILE A 383 -7.28 -12.87 18.20
C ILE A 383 -8.48 -13.13 19.12
N TRP A 384 -9.41 -14.00 18.73
CA TRP A 384 -10.63 -14.23 19.49
C TRP A 384 -10.52 -15.49 20.32
N LYS A 385 -10.90 -15.40 21.61
CA LYS A 385 -10.98 -16.50 22.57
C LYS A 385 -12.34 -16.49 23.26
N VAL A 386 -12.88 -17.67 23.51
CA VAL A 386 -14.15 -17.87 24.23
C VAL A 386 -13.83 -18.36 25.64
N PHE A 387 -14.42 -17.74 26.65
CA PHE A 387 -14.28 -18.12 28.06
C PHE A 387 -15.65 -18.41 28.66
N ASN A 388 -15.74 -19.47 29.46
CA ASN A 388 -16.93 -19.73 30.29
C ASN A 388 -16.92 -18.88 31.58
N GLU A 389 -17.96 -19.01 32.40
CA GLU A 389 -18.07 -18.30 33.70
C GLU A 389 -16.91 -18.55 34.65
N SER A 390 -16.30 -19.74 34.62
CA SER A 390 -15.14 -20.07 35.45
C SER A 390 -13.82 -19.51 34.90
N GLY A 391 -13.84 -18.75 33.79
CA GLY A 391 -12.64 -18.23 33.12
C GLY A 391 -11.84 -19.29 32.35
N LYS A 392 -12.39 -20.47 32.13
CA LYS A 392 -11.77 -21.54 31.33
C LYS A 392 -11.96 -21.23 29.85
N GLU A 393 -10.87 -21.32 29.08
CA GLU A 393 -10.91 -21.19 27.62
C GLU A 393 -11.65 -22.38 26.98
N ILE A 394 -12.52 -22.07 26.02
CA ILE A 394 -13.32 -23.02 25.26
C ILE A 394 -12.86 -22.98 23.80
N ALA A 395 -12.56 -24.16 23.25
CA ALA A 395 -12.22 -24.30 21.84
C ALA A 395 -13.46 -24.06 20.97
N TYR A 396 -13.26 -23.44 19.81
CA TYR A 396 -14.30 -23.20 18.81
C TYR A 396 -13.81 -23.55 17.41
N HIS A 397 -14.74 -23.64 16.47
CA HIS A 397 -14.50 -23.83 15.05
C HIS A 397 -15.04 -22.63 14.24
N GLY A 398 -14.43 -22.37 13.08
CA GLY A 398 -14.86 -21.34 12.13
C GLY A 398 -15.91 -21.86 11.14
N PRO A 399 -16.31 -21.06 10.12
CA PRO A 399 -15.80 -19.71 9.80
C PRO A 399 -16.32 -18.58 10.70
N VAL A 400 -17.44 -18.82 11.37
CA VAL A 400 -18.02 -17.95 12.41
C VAL A 400 -17.93 -18.73 13.72
N ILE A 401 -17.51 -18.06 14.80
CA ILE A 401 -17.14 -18.70 16.06
C ILE A 401 -18.27 -19.58 16.59
N GLN A 402 -18.09 -20.90 16.51
CA GLN A 402 -19.05 -21.91 16.91
C GLN A 402 -18.41 -22.94 17.86
N PHE A 403 -19.08 -23.26 18.96
CA PHE A 403 -18.56 -24.17 19.99
C PHE A 403 -19.69 -24.95 20.68
N GLN A 404 -19.33 -26.05 21.36
CA GLN A 404 -20.26 -26.77 22.23
C GLN A 404 -20.29 -26.09 23.61
N ALA A 405 -21.49 -25.71 24.05
CA ALA A 405 -21.74 -25.05 25.33
C ALA A 405 -22.51 -25.98 26.27
N GLU A 406 -22.23 -25.88 27.56
CA GLU A 406 -23.06 -26.35 28.66
C GLU A 406 -23.85 -25.16 29.22
N PRO A 407 -24.89 -25.38 30.05
CA PRO A 407 -25.61 -24.28 30.68
C PRO A 407 -24.68 -23.33 31.45
N GLY A 408 -24.81 -22.04 31.18
CA GLY A 408 -23.95 -21.00 31.74
C GLY A 408 -23.71 -19.84 30.76
N THR A 409 -22.87 -18.91 31.18
CA THR A 409 -22.52 -17.70 30.42
C THR A 409 -21.13 -17.82 29.80
N TYR A 410 -21.04 -17.39 28.54
CA TYR A 410 -19.81 -17.39 27.77
C TYR A 410 -19.49 -15.97 27.30
N SER A 411 -18.23 -15.58 27.41
CA SER A 411 -17.73 -14.29 26.93
C SER A 411 -16.72 -14.49 25.82
N LEU A 412 -16.80 -13.62 24.81
CA LEU A 412 -15.85 -13.52 23.73
C LEU A 412 -14.86 -12.39 24.04
N GLN A 413 -13.57 -12.67 24.01
CA GLN A 413 -12.53 -11.70 24.34
C GLN A 413 -11.44 -11.64 23.27
N ARG A 414 -10.91 -10.44 23.03
CA ARG A 414 -9.74 -10.23 22.17
C ARG A 414 -8.46 -10.48 22.97
N VAL A 415 -7.59 -11.34 22.45
CA VAL A 415 -6.22 -11.54 22.94
C VAL A 415 -5.19 -10.89 22.02
N TYR A 416 -4.04 -10.55 22.58
CA TYR A 416 -2.88 -10.10 21.81
C TYR A 416 -2.08 -11.31 21.32
N LEU A 417 -1.71 -11.27 20.04
CA LEU A 417 -0.88 -12.32 19.46
C LEU A 417 0.60 -12.03 19.69
N TRP A 418 1.42 -13.07 19.75
CA TRP A 418 2.87 -12.92 19.92
C TRP A 418 3.49 -12.10 18.78
N GLN A 419 2.94 -12.20 17.57
CA GLN A 419 3.38 -11.45 16.39
C GLN A 419 3.23 -9.95 16.56
N GLU A 420 2.17 -9.51 17.24
CA GLU A 420 1.96 -8.09 17.56
C GLU A 420 3.02 -7.62 18.55
N THR A 421 3.23 -8.38 19.62
CA THR A 421 4.19 -8.05 20.70
C THR A 421 5.62 -8.02 20.18
N ILE A 422 6.07 -9.09 19.51
CA ILE A 422 7.44 -9.18 18.97
C ILE A 422 7.66 -8.14 17.87
N GLY A 423 6.68 -7.92 17.00
CA GLY A 423 6.75 -6.89 15.97
C GLY A 423 6.94 -5.50 16.57
N ALA A 424 6.18 -5.17 17.61
CA ALA A 424 6.30 -3.91 18.34
C ALA A 424 7.68 -3.76 19.02
N ILE A 425 8.18 -4.81 19.66
CA ILE A 425 9.51 -4.82 20.30
C ILE A 425 10.62 -4.55 19.27
N ILE A 426 10.62 -5.26 18.14
CA ILE A 426 11.60 -5.07 17.06
C ILE A 426 11.56 -3.63 16.56
N THR A 427 10.37 -3.09 16.32
CA THR A 427 10.18 -1.71 15.88
C THR A 427 10.72 -0.71 16.91
N LEU A 428 10.45 -0.90 18.20
CA LEU A 428 10.94 -0.02 19.27
C LEU A 428 12.47 -0.02 19.36
N PHE A 429 13.11 -1.20 19.39
CA PHE A 429 14.56 -1.30 19.40
C PHE A 429 15.19 -0.67 18.15
N SER A 430 14.56 -0.85 17.00
CA SER A 430 15.01 -0.26 15.73
C SER A 430 14.91 1.27 15.74
N ALA A 431 13.84 1.83 16.32
CA ALA A 431 13.68 3.27 16.45
C ALA A 431 14.77 3.86 17.35
N VAL A 432 15.03 3.24 18.52
CA VAL A 432 16.11 3.65 19.43
C VAL A 432 17.47 3.54 18.73
N GLY A 433 17.75 2.42 18.04
CA GLY A 433 18.98 2.21 17.29
C GLY A 433 19.20 3.26 16.20
N LEU A 434 18.15 3.62 15.45
CA LEU A 434 18.23 4.64 14.42
C LEU A 434 18.54 6.02 15.02
N ILE A 435 17.90 6.39 16.13
CA ILE A 435 18.16 7.65 16.85
C ILE A 435 19.61 7.70 17.34
N ILE A 436 20.10 6.62 17.96
CA ILE A 436 21.49 6.52 18.44
C ILE A 436 22.47 6.67 17.26
N SER A 437 22.23 5.96 16.16
CA SER A 437 23.10 6.01 14.97
C SER A 437 23.19 7.41 14.36
N SER A 438 22.10 8.19 14.43
CA SER A 438 22.05 9.57 13.93
C SER A 438 22.79 10.57 14.83
N ASN A 439 22.90 10.27 16.13
CA ASN A 439 23.48 11.14 17.15
C ASN A 439 24.96 10.86 17.45
N PHE A 440 25.40 9.60 17.48
CA PHE A 440 26.76 9.24 17.91
C PHE A 440 27.88 9.81 17.02
N ARG A 441 27.61 10.06 15.74
CA ARG A 441 28.61 10.62 14.79
C ARG A 441 28.68 12.16 14.79
N ARG A 442 27.98 12.87 15.68
CA ARG A 442 28.17 14.33 15.87
C ARG A 442 29.44 14.67 16.65
N ARG A 443 30.02 13.73 17.41
CA ARG A 443 31.12 14.02 18.36
C ARG A 443 32.54 13.81 17.81
N SER A 444 32.72 13.33 16.57
CA SER A 444 34.06 13.02 16.02
C SER A 444 34.66 14.10 15.11
N SER A 445 34.06 15.29 15.01
CA SER A 445 34.71 16.46 14.41
C SER A 445 35.38 17.29 15.51
N LEU A 446 36.55 16.85 15.98
CA LEU A 446 37.48 17.75 16.67
C LEU A 446 37.99 18.80 15.65
N PRO A 447 38.22 20.05 16.06
CA PRO A 447 38.77 21.07 15.17
C PRO A 447 40.16 20.61 14.70
N ARG A 448 40.40 20.67 13.38
CA ARG A 448 41.78 20.73 12.89
C ARG A 448 42.31 22.11 13.26
N THR A 449 43.09 22.18 14.34
CA THR A 449 43.98 23.31 14.64
C THR A 449 45.14 23.32 13.68
#